data_AF-A0A2V5NLE3-F1
#
_entry.id   AF-A0A2V5NLE3-F1
#
_cell.length_a   1.000
_cell.length_b   1.000
_cell.length_c   1.000
_cell.angle_alpha   90.00
_cell.angle_beta   90.00
_cell.angle_gamma   90.00
#
_symmetry.space_group_name_H-M   'P 1'
#
loop_
_entity.id
_entity.type
_entity.pdbx_description
1 polymer ?
#
loop_
_entity_poly.entity_id
_entity_poly.type
_entity_poly.pdbx_seq_one_letter_code
_entity_poly.pdbx_strand_id
1 'polypeptide(L)'
;MTSWLSQNKAWLQSRFISCWTLFALTGLILSLGASHAALTLKVTAFNRNGALTWTNAPVPGVCTVEIADTPAGPWTPAQNTFAVNSAGKLIMPFEAGNRFHRLMAVDASATPQGFTNLVQSYGLLETIAGNGIGQTDGVSYWQTWFEGWPGFWASLSRPHCVTADGTIHTHAGTHDGGFDGEGPTAATSLQLNLPNGLWVRADGTVYVLDTGNGRVRRVNTNGIMTTLFWATSDGSSLNGGRGLWVKDNETLAYFCAETRVRSWAPSDGLRTLASGFTELGTLFVETNGSVLVCDRGAHYVYRISASGGKTIIAGNGTTSGGGDGSLALATGLNGVRSIWPVPTGGYLLLTHDGCQLWYLDGAGIVRLLLNGVRGNTHEGDGLFFYSPEPKISEGRSITMDYEGNILVCESDWGYVRRIRFQRLPPRE
;
A
#
# COMPACT_ATOMS: atom_id res chain seq x y z
N MET A 1 22.54 -17.51 -8.69
CA MET A 1 21.42 -17.92 -7.83
C MET A 1 21.84 -18.88 -6.71
N THR A 2 22.64 -19.93 -6.98
CA THR A 2 23.09 -20.91 -5.98
C THR A 2 24.14 -20.40 -4.97
N SER A 3 24.94 -19.36 -5.32
CA SER A 3 25.97 -18.80 -4.42
C SER A 3 25.42 -17.86 -3.35
N TRP A 4 24.32 -17.15 -3.62
CA TRP A 4 23.72 -16.22 -2.65
C TRP A 4 22.92 -16.97 -1.57
N LEU A 5 22.17 -18.00 -1.96
CA LEU A 5 21.38 -18.84 -1.04
C LEU A 5 22.27 -19.69 -0.11
N SER A 6 23.43 -20.17 -0.59
CA SER A 6 24.36 -20.94 0.24
C SER A 6 25.11 -20.06 1.23
N GLN A 7 25.46 -18.83 0.87
CA GLN A 7 26.10 -17.86 1.76
C GLN A 7 25.15 -17.33 2.86
N ASN A 8 23.84 -17.26 2.59
CA ASN A 8 22.89 -16.60 3.50
C ASN A 8 21.99 -17.56 4.32
N LYS A 9 22.16 -18.88 4.25
CA LYS A 9 21.35 -19.84 5.03
C LYS A 9 21.63 -19.77 6.54
N ALA A 10 22.90 -19.66 6.92
CA ALA A 10 23.32 -19.40 8.30
C ALA A 10 22.99 -17.95 8.74
N TRP A 11 23.05 -17.02 7.79
CA TRP A 11 22.68 -15.61 7.97
C TRP A 11 21.20 -15.42 8.35
N LEU A 12 20.28 -16.15 7.68
CA LEU A 12 18.84 -16.14 7.95
C LEU A 12 18.44 -16.71 9.31
N GLN A 13 19.24 -17.60 9.90
CA GLN A 13 18.98 -18.14 11.24
C GLN A 13 19.52 -17.24 12.36
N SER A 14 20.53 -16.41 12.06
CA SER A 14 21.28 -15.63 13.06
C SER A 14 20.64 -14.30 13.50
N ARG A 15 19.56 -13.86 12.84
CA ARG A 15 18.97 -12.51 13.04
C ARG A 15 17.51 -12.52 13.50
N PHE A 16 16.86 -13.68 13.55
CA PHE A 16 15.50 -13.80 14.07
C PHE A 16 15.55 -14.20 15.54
N ILE A 17 14.74 -13.54 16.37
CA ILE A 17 14.48 -14.04 17.73
C ILE A 17 13.44 -15.16 17.58
N SER A 18 13.89 -16.41 17.73
CA SER A 18 13.02 -17.59 17.62
C SER A 18 12.52 -18.01 19.00
N CYS A 19 11.21 -18.26 19.12
CA CYS A 19 10.64 -18.98 20.26
C CYS A 19 10.23 -20.38 19.80
N TRP A 20 10.79 -21.42 20.43
CA TRP A 20 10.38 -22.80 20.19
C TRP A 20 9.23 -23.13 21.13
N THR A 21 8.01 -23.25 20.59
CA THR A 21 6.89 -23.84 21.34
C THR A 21 6.37 -25.03 20.54
N LEU A 22 6.71 -26.25 20.97
CA LEU A 22 6.27 -27.48 20.32
C LEU A 22 4.84 -27.80 20.79
N PHE A 23 3.85 -27.64 19.91
CA PHE A 23 2.51 -28.17 20.17
C PHE A 23 2.33 -29.45 19.36
N ALA A 24 2.61 -30.59 19.97
CA ALA A 24 1.94 -31.85 19.61
C ALA A 24 0.69 -31.98 20.49
N LEU A 25 -0.35 -32.66 20.00
CA LEU A 25 -1.46 -33.14 20.83
C LEU A 25 -0.92 -34.22 21.80
N THR A 26 -0.19 -33.77 22.82
CA THR A 26 0.20 -34.39 24.10
C THR A 26 1.30 -33.51 24.69
N GLY A 27 1.04 -32.91 25.87
CA GLY A 27 1.80 -31.77 26.38
C GLY A 27 3.20 -32.09 26.91
N LEU A 28 4.13 -31.17 26.67
CA LEU A 28 5.19 -30.78 27.62
C LEU A 28 5.84 -29.47 27.12
N ILE A 29 6.03 -28.50 28.01
CA ILE A 29 6.72 -27.22 27.71
C ILE A 29 8.14 -27.30 28.27
N LEU A 30 9.16 -27.10 27.42
CA LEU A 30 10.56 -26.94 27.81
C LEU A 30 11.10 -25.66 27.16
N SER A 31 11.52 -24.71 27.99
CA SER A 31 12.24 -23.50 27.58
C SER A 31 13.66 -23.53 28.16
N LEU A 32 14.69 -23.43 27.33
CA LEU A 32 16.08 -23.19 27.75
C LEU A 32 16.54 -21.85 27.15
N GLY A 33 17.11 -20.98 27.99
CA GLY A 33 17.49 -19.61 27.63
C GLY A 33 19.00 -19.35 27.63
N ALA A 34 19.39 -18.21 27.06
CA ALA A 34 20.62 -17.49 27.42
C ALA A 34 20.57 -15.98 27.02
N SER A 35 20.76 -15.15 28.06
CA SER A 35 21.33 -13.79 28.19
C SER A 35 21.36 -12.79 27.01
N HIS A 36 20.41 -11.84 27.04
CA HIS A 36 20.52 -10.37 27.22
C HIS A 36 19.05 -9.91 27.19
N ALA A 37 18.44 -9.55 28.32
CA ALA A 37 16.97 -9.57 28.45
C ALA A 37 16.26 -8.38 27.77
N ALA A 38 16.42 -8.23 26.45
CA ALA A 38 15.22 -8.07 25.64
C ALA A 38 14.32 -9.27 25.98
N LEU A 39 13.10 -9.01 26.44
CA LEU A 39 12.17 -10.08 26.77
C LEU A 39 12.10 -11.01 25.55
N THR A 40 12.36 -12.31 25.74
CA THR A 40 12.34 -13.26 24.63
C THR A 40 10.91 -13.32 24.08
N LEU A 41 10.79 -13.25 22.75
CA LEU A 41 9.53 -13.48 22.04
C LEU A 41 8.85 -14.72 22.63
N LYS A 42 7.57 -14.61 22.96
CA LYS A 42 6.84 -15.66 23.67
C LYS A 42 5.44 -15.84 23.11
N VAL A 43 5.13 -17.05 22.64
CA VAL A 43 3.76 -17.46 22.37
C VAL A 43 3.02 -17.64 23.70
N THR A 44 1.89 -16.97 23.87
CA THR A 44 1.10 -16.98 25.10
C THR A 44 -0.11 -17.91 25.02
N ALA A 45 -0.68 -18.09 23.83
CA ALA A 45 -1.73 -19.05 23.59
C ALA A 45 -1.78 -19.45 22.12
N PHE A 46 -2.17 -20.69 21.86
CA PHE A 46 -2.57 -21.19 20.55
C PHE A 46 -3.80 -22.09 20.75
N ASN A 47 -4.88 -21.84 20.02
CA ASN A 47 -6.14 -22.57 20.19
C ASN A 47 -6.63 -23.24 18.89
N ARG A 48 -7.66 -24.08 19.02
CA ARG A 48 -8.24 -24.87 17.91
C ARG A 48 -8.89 -24.04 16.81
N ASN A 49 -9.14 -22.75 17.05
CA ASN A 49 -9.68 -21.83 16.05
C ASN A 49 -8.56 -21.12 15.27
N GLY A 50 -7.30 -21.58 15.39
CA GLY A 50 -6.15 -21.00 14.72
C GLY A 50 -5.69 -19.67 15.32
N ALA A 51 -6.21 -19.27 16.49
CA ALA A 51 -5.78 -18.04 17.14
C ALA A 51 -4.45 -18.25 17.87
N LEU A 52 -3.40 -17.59 17.38
CA LEU A 52 -2.06 -17.55 17.98
C LEU A 52 -1.87 -16.16 18.61
N THR A 53 -1.48 -16.12 19.88
CA THR A 53 -1.17 -14.87 20.60
C THR A 53 0.26 -14.89 21.12
N TRP A 54 0.88 -13.72 21.21
CA TRP A 54 2.25 -13.58 21.66
C TRP A 54 2.48 -12.31 22.47
N THR A 55 3.65 -12.27 23.11
CA THR A 55 4.23 -11.12 23.80
C THR A 55 5.71 -10.98 23.44
N ASN A 56 6.28 -9.80 23.68
CA ASN A 56 7.68 -9.46 23.48
C ASN A 56 8.15 -9.50 22.02
N ALA A 57 7.27 -9.19 21.07
CA ALA A 57 7.70 -8.87 19.71
C ALA A 57 8.45 -7.53 19.69
N PRO A 58 9.45 -7.37 18.80
CA PRO A 58 10.07 -6.07 18.55
C PRO A 58 9.03 -5.08 18.01
N VAL A 59 9.12 -3.82 18.44
CA VAL A 59 8.22 -2.75 18.03
C VAL A 59 9.02 -1.53 17.56
N PRO A 60 8.87 -1.12 16.30
CA PRO A 60 8.10 -1.79 15.26
C PRO A 60 8.82 -3.04 14.72
N GLY A 61 8.07 -4.05 14.29
CA GLY A 61 8.62 -5.30 13.78
C GLY A 61 7.73 -6.02 12.78
N VAL A 62 8.20 -7.17 12.30
CA VAL A 62 7.39 -8.15 11.56
C VAL A 62 7.41 -9.47 12.32
N CYS A 63 6.22 -10.00 12.56
CA CYS A 63 6.01 -11.36 13.06
C CYS A 63 5.65 -12.27 11.89
N THR A 64 6.30 -13.43 11.81
CA THR A 64 6.04 -14.45 10.81
C THR A 64 5.68 -15.73 11.52
N VAL A 65 4.52 -16.30 11.16
CA VAL A 65 4.22 -17.69 11.51
C VAL A 65 4.72 -18.59 10.40
N GLU A 66 5.50 -19.59 10.77
CA GLU A 66 6.00 -20.62 9.87
C GLU A 66 5.38 -21.97 10.24
N ILE A 67 5.18 -22.81 9.23
CA ILE A 67 4.60 -24.15 9.35
C ILE A 67 5.58 -25.22 8.86
N ALA A 68 5.43 -26.43 9.38
CA ALA A 68 6.18 -27.61 8.94
C ALA A 68 5.40 -28.90 9.21
N ASP A 69 5.67 -29.96 8.43
CA ASP A 69 5.07 -31.29 8.66
C ASP A 69 5.78 -32.07 9.77
N THR A 70 7.02 -31.69 10.09
CA THR A 70 7.78 -32.25 11.21
C THR A 70 8.42 -31.13 12.03
N PRO A 71 8.75 -31.36 13.32
CA PRO A 71 9.46 -30.37 14.14
C PRO A 71 10.82 -29.97 13.55
N ALA A 72 11.45 -30.87 12.79
CA ALA A 72 12.73 -30.64 12.15
C ALA A 72 12.64 -29.75 10.90
N GLY A 73 11.43 -29.48 10.41
CA GLY A 73 11.19 -28.78 9.15
C GLY A 73 11.04 -29.72 7.95
N PRO A 74 11.16 -29.21 6.71
CA PRO A 74 11.45 -27.81 6.39
C PRO A 74 10.33 -26.87 6.86
N TRP A 75 10.72 -25.68 7.35
CA TRP A 75 9.79 -24.64 7.79
C TRP A 75 9.51 -23.68 6.64
N THR A 76 8.24 -23.41 6.38
CA THR A 76 7.79 -22.48 5.35
C THR A 76 6.96 -21.35 5.95
N PRO A 77 7.16 -20.09 5.54
CA PRO A 77 6.32 -19.00 6.04
C PRO A 77 4.87 -19.15 5.59
N ALA A 78 3.95 -19.11 6.54
CA ALA A 78 2.51 -19.22 6.30
C ALA A 78 1.85 -17.83 6.25
N GLN A 79 2.21 -16.94 7.17
CA GLN A 79 1.61 -15.61 7.25
C GLN A 79 2.52 -14.64 8.00
N ASN A 80 2.56 -13.39 7.53
CA ASN A 80 3.17 -12.29 8.26
C ASN A 80 2.12 -11.37 8.88
N THR A 81 2.55 -10.61 9.88
CA THR A 81 1.81 -9.48 10.41
C THR A 81 2.77 -8.45 10.98
N PHE A 82 2.42 -7.17 10.89
CA PHE A 82 3.20 -6.11 11.51
C PHE A 82 3.05 -6.14 13.03
N ALA A 83 4.17 -6.05 13.73
CA ALA A 83 4.22 -5.88 15.18
C ALA A 83 4.34 -4.39 15.50
N VAL A 84 3.19 -3.71 15.62
CA VAL A 84 3.10 -2.32 16.09
C VAL A 84 2.90 -2.23 17.61
N ASN A 85 2.72 -3.38 18.28
CA ASN A 85 2.70 -3.56 19.72
C ASN A 85 3.53 -4.81 20.08
N SER A 86 4.05 -4.85 21.30
CA SER A 86 4.90 -5.97 21.74
C SER A 86 4.09 -7.25 21.97
N ALA A 87 2.80 -7.12 22.25
CA ALA A 87 1.84 -8.21 22.25
C ALA A 87 0.96 -8.16 21.01
N GLY A 88 0.55 -9.34 20.52
CA GLY A 88 -0.28 -9.43 19.33
C GLY A 88 -1.05 -10.73 19.22
N LYS A 89 -1.91 -10.78 18.20
CA LYS A 89 -2.75 -11.91 17.86
C LYS A 89 -2.80 -12.06 16.34
N LEU A 90 -2.76 -13.31 15.88
CA LEU A 90 -2.99 -13.70 14.50
C LEU A 90 -4.03 -14.81 14.48
N ILE A 91 -4.89 -14.81 13.47
CA ILE A 91 -5.80 -15.93 13.20
C ILE A 91 -5.33 -16.53 11.88
N MET A 92 -4.96 -17.81 11.91
CA MET A 92 -4.59 -18.56 10.71
C MET A 92 -5.69 -19.56 10.36
N PRO A 93 -5.99 -19.79 9.08
CA PRO A 93 -6.86 -20.87 8.67
C PRO A 93 -6.23 -22.21 9.10
N PHE A 94 -6.98 -23.03 9.84
CA PHE A 94 -6.51 -24.35 10.24
C PHE A 94 -6.59 -25.30 9.05
N GLU A 95 -5.46 -25.82 8.61
CA GLU A 95 -5.42 -26.94 7.67
C GLU A 95 -5.58 -28.25 8.44
N ALA A 96 -6.45 -29.15 7.95
CA ALA A 96 -6.61 -30.47 8.56
C ALA A 96 -5.29 -31.25 8.52
N GLY A 97 -4.79 -31.71 9.67
CA GLY A 97 -3.59 -32.54 9.77
C GLY A 97 -2.70 -32.22 10.97
N ASN A 98 -1.62 -32.97 11.12
CA ASN A 98 -0.59 -32.72 12.13
C ASN A 98 0.48 -31.78 11.56
N ARG A 99 0.22 -30.46 11.60
CA ARG A 99 1.22 -29.44 11.25
C ARG A 99 1.81 -28.77 12.49
N PHE A 100 3.11 -28.54 12.47
CA PHE A 100 3.84 -27.77 13.47
C PHE A 100 3.86 -26.30 13.10
N HIS A 101 3.77 -25.44 14.10
CA HIS A 101 3.78 -23.98 13.94
C HIS A 101 4.88 -23.38 14.81
N ARG A 102 5.56 -22.35 14.32
CA ARG A 102 6.46 -21.52 15.14
C ARG A 102 6.29 -20.05 14.80
N LEU A 103 6.55 -19.21 15.79
CA LEU A 103 6.53 -17.76 15.64
C LEU A 103 7.97 -17.23 15.58
N MET A 104 8.23 -16.43 14.56
CA MET A 104 9.47 -15.71 14.33
C MET A 104 9.18 -14.22 14.36
N ALA A 105 10.13 -13.41 14.85
CA ALA A 105 10.00 -11.96 14.76
C ALA A 105 11.34 -11.29 14.45
N VAL A 106 11.26 -10.17 13.72
CA VAL A 106 12.39 -9.28 13.39
C VAL A 106 12.02 -7.84 13.66
N ASP A 107 13.00 -7.07 14.12
CA ASP A 107 12.91 -5.62 14.15
C ASP A 107 12.80 -5.09 12.71
N ALA A 108 11.87 -4.17 12.49
CA ALA A 108 11.64 -3.55 11.20
C ALA A 108 11.59 -2.02 11.34
N SER A 109 12.33 -1.50 12.33
CA SER A 109 12.50 -0.06 12.55
C SER A 109 12.98 0.64 11.28
N ALA A 110 12.66 1.92 11.16
CA ALA A 110 13.06 2.75 10.02
C ALA A 110 14.56 3.08 10.07
N THR A 111 15.39 2.05 9.94
CA THR A 111 16.86 2.02 9.97
C THR A 111 17.37 1.20 8.78
N PRO A 112 18.66 1.27 8.40
CA PRO A 112 19.19 0.43 7.33
C PRO A 112 18.95 -1.08 7.54
N GLN A 113 19.15 -1.56 8.77
CA GLN A 113 18.95 -2.98 9.09
C GLN A 113 17.46 -3.35 9.12
N GLY A 114 16.61 -2.50 9.70
CA GLY A 114 15.17 -2.74 9.71
C GLY A 114 14.57 -2.72 8.29
N PHE A 115 15.11 -1.89 7.39
CA PHE A 115 14.79 -1.96 5.96
C PHE A 115 15.14 -3.31 5.34
N THR A 116 16.35 -3.84 5.58
CA THR A 116 16.71 -5.18 5.10
C THR A 116 15.74 -6.25 5.62
N ASN A 117 15.39 -6.19 6.90
CA ASN A 117 14.45 -7.13 7.52
C ASN A 117 13.03 -7.00 6.93
N LEU A 118 12.58 -5.77 6.66
CA LEU A 118 11.31 -5.47 6.01
C LEU A 118 11.28 -6.06 4.59
N VAL A 119 12.27 -5.77 3.75
CA VAL A 119 12.38 -6.30 2.38
C VAL A 119 12.31 -7.83 2.37
N GLN A 120 12.97 -8.49 3.32
CA GLN A 120 12.98 -9.95 3.43
C GLN A 120 11.70 -10.56 4.00
N SER A 121 10.81 -9.72 4.53
CA SER A 121 9.48 -10.14 4.94
C SER A 121 8.51 -10.17 3.75
N TYR A 122 8.85 -9.54 2.63
CA TYR A 122 8.06 -9.62 1.40
C TYR A 122 8.50 -10.79 0.51
N GLY A 123 7.72 -11.06 -0.54
CA GLY A 123 7.90 -12.20 -1.42
C GLY A 123 7.74 -11.85 -2.89
N LEU A 124 6.74 -12.46 -3.53
CA LEU A 124 6.56 -12.36 -4.98
C LEU A 124 6.00 -10.99 -5.39
N LEU A 125 6.44 -10.53 -6.57
CA LEU A 125 5.74 -9.52 -7.35
C LEU A 125 4.72 -10.23 -8.24
N GLU A 126 3.51 -9.69 -8.32
CA GLU A 126 2.40 -10.28 -9.08
C GLU A 126 1.54 -9.18 -9.71
N THR A 127 1.04 -9.42 -10.91
CA THR A 127 -0.05 -8.62 -11.48
C THR A 127 -1.39 -9.14 -10.98
N ILE A 128 -2.18 -8.27 -10.36
CA ILE A 128 -3.49 -8.63 -9.79
C ILE A 128 -4.66 -8.00 -10.56
N ALA A 129 -4.41 -6.96 -11.35
CA ALA A 129 -5.40 -6.36 -12.22
C ALA A 129 -4.73 -5.67 -13.41
N GLY A 130 -5.46 -5.56 -14.52
CA GLY A 130 -4.96 -4.88 -15.71
C GLY A 130 -4.25 -5.81 -16.68
N ASN A 131 -4.48 -5.58 -17.97
CA ASN A 131 -3.88 -6.34 -19.07
C ASN A 131 -2.83 -5.54 -19.87
N GLY A 132 -2.62 -4.25 -19.54
CA GLY A 132 -1.71 -3.33 -20.24
C GLY A 132 -2.14 -2.93 -21.64
N ILE A 133 -3.39 -3.20 -22.01
CA ILE A 133 -4.00 -2.73 -23.25
C ILE A 133 -4.71 -1.42 -22.91
N GLY A 134 -4.07 -0.28 -23.19
CA GLY A 134 -4.63 1.05 -22.96
C GLY A 134 -4.26 2.03 -24.07
N GLN A 135 -5.19 2.34 -24.97
CA GLN A 135 -5.07 3.55 -25.78
C GLN A 135 -5.44 4.76 -24.92
N THR A 136 -4.60 5.79 -24.93
CA THR A 136 -4.72 7.03 -24.15
C THR A 136 -5.75 8.01 -24.73
N ASP A 137 -6.71 7.54 -25.53
CA ASP A 137 -7.58 8.40 -26.35
C ASP A 137 -8.82 8.94 -25.60
N GLY A 138 -8.94 8.65 -24.31
CA GLY A 138 -10.03 9.14 -23.45
C GLY A 138 -11.33 8.36 -23.58
N VAL A 139 -11.35 7.23 -24.30
CA VAL A 139 -12.53 6.36 -24.42
C VAL A 139 -12.49 5.24 -23.37
N SER A 140 -13.66 4.89 -22.81
CA SER A 140 -13.82 3.69 -21.99
C SER A 140 -13.67 2.46 -22.87
N TYR A 141 -12.60 1.68 -22.71
CA TYR A 141 -12.50 0.35 -23.34
C TYR A 141 -13.09 -0.76 -22.46
N TRP A 142 -13.80 -0.39 -21.40
CA TRP A 142 -14.51 -1.35 -20.60
C TRP A 142 -15.55 -2.08 -21.45
N GLN A 143 -15.58 -3.41 -21.31
CA GLN A 143 -16.58 -4.25 -21.92
C GLN A 143 -17.27 -5.05 -20.82
N THR A 144 -18.60 -5.10 -20.86
CA THR A 144 -19.43 -5.73 -19.81
C THR A 144 -19.11 -7.20 -19.57
N TRP A 145 -18.48 -7.89 -20.54
CA TRP A 145 -18.05 -9.28 -20.38
C TRP A 145 -16.75 -9.44 -19.58
N PHE A 146 -16.09 -8.37 -19.11
CA PHE A 146 -15.04 -8.48 -18.10
C PHE A 146 -15.59 -8.68 -16.68
N GLU A 147 -16.86 -8.31 -16.42
CA GLU A 147 -17.49 -8.48 -15.11
C GLU A 147 -17.44 -9.94 -14.65
N GLY A 148 -16.89 -10.17 -13.45
CA GLY A 148 -16.72 -11.51 -12.87
C GLY A 148 -15.56 -12.34 -13.44
N TRP A 149 -14.79 -11.82 -14.40
CA TRP A 149 -13.56 -12.47 -14.89
C TRP A 149 -12.33 -12.07 -14.08
N PRO A 150 -11.21 -12.81 -14.19
CA PRO A 150 -9.97 -12.44 -13.51
C PRO A 150 -9.51 -11.03 -13.86
N GLY A 151 -9.16 -10.22 -12.87
CA GLY A 151 -8.87 -8.79 -13.05
C GLY A 151 -7.69 -8.50 -13.99
N PHE A 152 -6.75 -9.43 -14.14
CA PHE A 152 -5.62 -9.30 -15.06
C PHE A 152 -6.00 -9.43 -16.54
N TRP A 153 -7.27 -9.72 -16.87
CA TRP A 153 -7.79 -9.69 -18.25
C TRP A 153 -8.39 -8.34 -18.64
N ALA A 154 -8.71 -7.49 -17.66
CA ALA A 154 -9.42 -6.25 -17.90
C ALA A 154 -8.51 -5.10 -18.35
N SER A 155 -9.00 -4.27 -19.27
CA SER A 155 -8.43 -2.95 -19.55
C SER A 155 -9.00 -1.92 -18.56
N LEU A 156 -8.14 -1.40 -17.67
CA LEU A 156 -8.56 -0.53 -16.57
C LEU A 156 -8.73 0.93 -17.04
N SER A 157 -9.93 1.49 -16.91
CA SER A 157 -10.20 2.89 -17.34
C SER A 157 -11.18 3.68 -16.44
N ARG A 158 -11.76 3.06 -15.41
CA ARG A 158 -12.82 3.63 -14.53
C ARG A 158 -12.82 2.98 -13.12
N PRO A 159 -13.65 3.42 -12.16
CA PRO A 159 -13.74 2.82 -10.83
C PRO A 159 -14.26 1.37 -10.87
N HIS A 160 -13.33 0.44 -10.76
CA HIS A 160 -13.61 -0.98 -10.57
C HIS A 160 -12.93 -1.45 -9.29
N CYS A 161 -13.41 -2.55 -8.74
CA CYS A 161 -12.72 -3.27 -7.69
C CYS A 161 -12.37 -4.67 -8.16
N VAL A 162 -11.29 -5.22 -7.62
CA VAL A 162 -10.99 -6.65 -7.73
C VAL A 162 -11.33 -7.27 -6.38
N THR A 163 -12.18 -8.29 -6.38
CA THR A 163 -12.60 -9.01 -5.18
C THR A 163 -11.53 -10.00 -4.72
N ALA A 164 -11.69 -10.57 -3.52
CA ALA A 164 -10.70 -11.47 -2.91
C ALA A 164 -10.44 -12.74 -3.73
N ASP A 165 -11.38 -13.15 -4.56
CA ASP A 165 -11.23 -14.25 -5.52
C ASP A 165 -10.47 -13.85 -6.80
N GLY A 166 -10.01 -12.60 -6.89
CA GLY A 166 -9.27 -12.06 -8.03
C GLY A 166 -10.15 -11.66 -9.21
N THR A 167 -11.48 -11.66 -9.07
CA THR A 167 -12.39 -11.25 -10.15
C THR A 167 -12.67 -9.75 -10.12
N ILE A 168 -12.90 -9.13 -11.28
CA ILE A 168 -13.17 -7.69 -11.40
C ILE A 168 -14.66 -7.41 -11.43
N HIS A 169 -15.07 -6.34 -10.72
CA HIS A 169 -16.45 -5.87 -10.67
C HIS A 169 -16.52 -4.35 -10.78
N THR A 170 -17.57 -3.84 -11.41
CA THR A 170 -17.89 -2.41 -11.31
C THR A 170 -18.39 -2.07 -9.91
N HIS A 171 -17.66 -1.18 -9.24
CA HIS A 171 -18.03 -0.71 -7.90
C HIS A 171 -18.91 0.54 -7.95
N ALA A 172 -18.68 1.42 -8.93
CA ALA A 172 -19.36 2.70 -9.07
C ALA A 172 -19.23 3.24 -10.50
N GLY A 173 -20.24 3.97 -10.97
CA GLY A 173 -20.29 4.47 -12.34
C GLY A 173 -21.11 3.56 -13.26
N THR A 174 -21.47 4.09 -14.43
CA THR A 174 -22.22 3.37 -15.49
C THR A 174 -21.37 3.08 -16.73
N HIS A 175 -20.06 3.33 -16.67
CA HIS A 175 -19.13 3.32 -17.81
C HIS A 175 -19.24 4.49 -18.78
N ASP A 176 -20.26 5.33 -18.65
CA ASP A 176 -20.41 6.56 -19.40
C ASP A 176 -20.02 7.76 -18.55
N GLY A 177 -19.20 8.65 -19.11
CA GLY A 177 -18.78 9.88 -18.45
C GLY A 177 -19.93 10.88 -18.41
N GLY A 178 -20.30 11.37 -17.24
CA GLY A 178 -21.37 12.37 -17.11
C GLY A 178 -21.88 12.55 -15.69
N PHE A 179 -23.06 13.14 -15.57
CA PHE A 179 -23.77 13.36 -14.31
C PHE A 179 -25.27 13.14 -14.52
N ASP A 180 -25.84 12.20 -13.76
CA ASP A 180 -27.24 11.80 -13.85
C ASP A 180 -27.97 11.83 -12.50
N GLY A 181 -27.34 12.38 -11.44
CA GLY A 181 -28.01 12.65 -10.17
C GLY A 181 -27.13 12.69 -8.92
N GLU A 182 -27.74 13.11 -7.82
CA GLU A 182 -27.09 13.23 -6.49
C GLU A 182 -27.19 11.93 -5.63
N GLY A 183 -27.97 10.95 -6.08
CA GLY A 183 -28.40 9.81 -5.25
C GLY A 183 -29.46 10.23 -4.20
N PRO A 184 -29.85 9.35 -3.25
CA PRO A 184 -29.31 8.02 -2.99
C PRO A 184 -29.82 6.96 -3.97
N THR A 185 -28.91 6.38 -4.76
CA THR A 185 -29.20 5.32 -5.74
C THR A 185 -28.06 4.30 -5.74
N ALA A 186 -28.28 3.10 -6.29
CA ALA A 186 -27.21 2.15 -6.55
C ALA A 186 -26.03 2.83 -7.27
N ALA A 187 -24.82 2.62 -6.75
CA ALA A 187 -23.60 3.29 -7.22
C ALA A 187 -23.27 2.96 -8.68
N THR A 188 -23.73 1.80 -9.17
CA THR A 188 -23.59 1.34 -10.56
C THR A 188 -24.66 1.89 -11.50
N SER A 189 -25.58 2.72 -11.00
CA SER A 189 -26.64 3.37 -11.77
C SER A 189 -26.49 4.90 -11.83
N LEU A 190 -25.39 5.44 -11.30
CA LEU A 190 -25.06 6.86 -11.40
C LEU A 190 -23.77 7.04 -12.19
N GLN A 191 -23.76 7.98 -13.11
CA GLN A 191 -22.59 8.40 -13.87
C GLN A 191 -21.56 9.09 -12.98
N LEU A 192 -20.29 8.87 -13.33
CA LEU A 192 -19.14 9.59 -12.82
C LEU A 192 -18.40 10.19 -14.00
N ASN A 193 -17.80 11.36 -13.84
CA ASN A 193 -17.07 12.05 -14.87
C ASN A 193 -15.63 12.31 -14.45
N LEU A 194 -14.67 11.69 -15.14
CA LEU A 194 -13.24 11.77 -14.84
C LEU A 194 -12.91 11.52 -13.34
N PRO A 195 -13.37 10.41 -12.72
CA PRO A 195 -13.01 10.12 -11.33
C PRO A 195 -11.50 9.88 -11.21
N ASN A 196 -10.81 10.58 -10.30
CA ASN A 196 -9.33 10.60 -10.29
C ASN A 196 -8.70 10.52 -8.88
N GLY A 197 -9.51 10.31 -7.85
CA GLY A 197 -9.06 10.09 -6.48
C GLY A 197 -10.01 9.17 -5.75
N LEU A 198 -9.47 8.31 -4.89
CA LEU A 198 -10.23 7.33 -4.13
C LEU A 198 -9.73 7.31 -2.68
N TRP A 199 -10.64 7.14 -1.73
CA TRP A 199 -10.32 6.82 -0.35
C TRP A 199 -11.25 5.70 0.13
N VAL A 200 -10.69 4.64 0.71
CA VAL A 200 -11.46 3.49 1.20
C VAL A 200 -11.30 3.40 2.71
N ARG A 201 -12.41 3.29 3.41
CA ARG A 201 -12.43 3.06 4.85
C ARG A 201 -12.35 1.58 5.20
N ALA A 202 -11.94 1.31 6.43
CA ALA A 202 -11.90 -0.04 6.97
C ALA A 202 -13.28 -0.74 7.03
N ASP A 203 -14.37 0.03 7.10
CA ASP A 203 -15.73 -0.51 7.05
C ASP A 203 -16.20 -0.88 5.62
N GLY A 204 -15.42 -0.54 4.59
CA GLY A 204 -15.76 -0.75 3.18
C GLY A 204 -16.45 0.42 2.50
N THR A 205 -16.68 1.53 3.20
CA THR A 205 -17.18 2.78 2.58
C THR A 205 -16.11 3.35 1.64
N VAL A 206 -16.51 3.73 0.43
CA VAL A 206 -15.63 4.26 -0.61
C VAL A 206 -15.99 5.71 -0.93
N TYR A 207 -14.99 6.57 -0.99
CA TYR A 207 -15.12 7.94 -1.45
C TYR A 207 -14.43 8.11 -2.80
N VAL A 208 -15.08 8.84 -3.70
CA VAL A 208 -14.62 9.07 -5.06
C VAL A 208 -14.54 10.57 -5.32
N LEU A 209 -13.38 11.05 -5.77
CA LEU A 209 -13.21 12.40 -6.27
C LEU A 209 -13.64 12.42 -7.74
N ASP A 210 -14.88 12.84 -7.95
CA ASP A 210 -15.57 12.91 -9.25
C ASP A 210 -15.24 14.24 -9.93
N THR A 211 -14.03 14.33 -10.48
CA THR A 211 -13.41 15.62 -10.82
C THR A 211 -14.14 16.36 -11.93
N GLY A 212 -14.63 15.67 -12.95
CA GLY A 212 -15.39 16.26 -14.06
C GLY A 212 -16.74 16.83 -13.62
N ASN A 213 -17.26 16.36 -12.49
CA ASN A 213 -18.50 16.85 -11.89
C ASN A 213 -18.27 17.76 -10.67
N GLY A 214 -17.02 18.07 -10.29
CA GLY A 214 -16.75 18.97 -9.17
C GLY A 214 -17.21 18.45 -7.80
N ARG A 215 -17.27 17.13 -7.59
CA ARG A 215 -17.88 16.51 -6.39
C ARG A 215 -16.96 15.51 -5.70
N VAL A 216 -17.21 15.31 -4.41
CA VAL A 216 -16.76 14.12 -3.68
C VAL A 216 -17.98 13.25 -3.41
N ARG A 217 -17.97 12.04 -3.97
CA ARG A 217 -19.04 11.04 -3.87
C ARG A 217 -18.72 10.05 -2.76
N ARG A 218 -19.73 9.53 -2.10
CA ARG A 218 -19.66 8.49 -1.06
C ARG A 218 -20.51 7.30 -1.49
N VAL A 219 -19.89 6.13 -1.56
CA VAL A 219 -20.53 4.82 -1.73
C VAL A 219 -20.47 4.10 -0.39
N ASN A 220 -21.63 3.84 0.20
CA ASN A 220 -21.69 3.10 1.48
C ASN A 220 -21.56 1.59 1.26
N THR A 221 -21.51 0.83 2.35
CA THR A 221 -21.38 -0.64 2.35
C THR A 221 -22.54 -1.39 1.69
N ASN A 222 -23.68 -0.72 1.47
CA ASN A 222 -24.83 -1.27 0.77
C ASN A 222 -24.80 -0.95 -0.74
N GLY A 223 -23.70 -0.39 -1.24
CA GLY A 223 -23.54 -0.02 -2.65
C GLY A 223 -24.38 1.18 -3.07
N ILE A 224 -24.82 2.02 -2.11
CA ILE A 224 -25.59 3.24 -2.40
C ILE A 224 -24.64 4.44 -2.48
N MET A 225 -24.70 5.16 -3.61
CA MET A 225 -23.94 6.37 -3.83
C MET A 225 -24.76 7.63 -3.47
N THR A 226 -24.09 8.58 -2.81
CA THR A 226 -24.58 9.93 -2.50
C THR A 226 -23.43 10.94 -2.69
N THR A 227 -23.72 12.23 -2.81
CA THR A 227 -22.68 13.27 -2.72
C THR A 227 -22.36 13.58 -1.25
N LEU A 228 -21.08 13.51 -0.88
CA LEU A 228 -20.62 13.95 0.44
C LEU A 228 -20.57 15.47 0.51
N PHE A 229 -19.90 16.10 -0.48
CA PHE A 229 -19.90 17.55 -0.66
C PHE A 229 -19.55 17.94 -2.09
N TRP A 230 -19.91 19.17 -2.43
CA TRP A 230 -19.48 19.85 -3.64
C TRP A 230 -18.07 20.39 -3.40
N ALA A 231 -17.11 19.98 -4.22
CA ALA A 231 -15.73 20.42 -4.14
C ALA A 231 -15.48 21.73 -4.92
N THR A 232 -16.48 22.18 -5.68
CA THR A 232 -16.61 23.52 -6.26
C THR A 232 -18.00 24.08 -5.92
N SER A 233 -18.14 25.39 -5.73
CA SER A 233 -19.44 26.00 -5.39
C SER A 233 -20.38 26.11 -6.59
N ASP A 234 -19.85 26.02 -7.80
CA ASP A 234 -20.54 26.16 -9.08
C ASP A 234 -20.67 24.83 -9.85
N GLY A 235 -20.21 23.72 -9.28
CA GLY A 235 -20.22 22.41 -9.95
C GLY A 235 -19.23 22.30 -11.11
N SER A 236 -18.28 23.24 -11.24
CA SER A 236 -17.21 23.19 -12.24
C SER A 236 -16.25 22.02 -12.01
N SER A 237 -15.52 21.64 -13.06
CA SER A 237 -14.55 20.55 -12.99
C SER A 237 -13.34 20.90 -12.11
N LEU A 238 -12.77 19.89 -11.45
CA LEU A 238 -11.55 19.99 -10.65
C LEU A 238 -10.35 19.55 -11.48
N ASN A 239 -10.04 20.26 -12.57
CA ASN A 239 -8.97 19.89 -13.51
C ASN A 239 -7.69 19.46 -12.76
N GLY A 240 -7.20 18.24 -13.07
CA GLY A 240 -6.00 17.68 -12.44
C GLY A 240 -6.14 17.31 -10.95
N GLY A 241 -7.36 17.33 -10.40
CA GLY A 241 -7.64 16.91 -9.02
C GLY A 241 -7.26 15.45 -8.79
N ARG A 242 -6.59 15.18 -7.68
CA ARG A 242 -6.06 13.87 -7.27
C ARG A 242 -6.09 13.79 -5.74
N GLY A 243 -5.63 12.67 -5.17
CA GLY A 243 -5.38 12.52 -3.73
C GLY A 243 -6.59 12.84 -2.87
N LEU A 244 -7.26 11.83 -2.32
CA LEU A 244 -8.44 12.04 -1.49
C LEU A 244 -8.21 11.39 -0.13
N TRP A 245 -8.60 12.09 0.93
CA TRP A 245 -8.67 11.52 2.26
C TRP A 245 -9.93 12.04 2.97
N VAL A 246 -10.67 11.14 3.60
CA VAL A 246 -11.85 11.48 4.39
C VAL A 246 -11.73 10.85 5.76
N LYS A 247 -11.82 11.67 6.81
CA LYS A 247 -11.78 11.21 8.21
C LYS A 247 -12.92 10.24 8.50
N ASP A 248 -12.72 9.27 9.38
CA ASP A 248 -13.67 8.19 9.71
C ASP A 248 -15.04 8.61 10.26
N ASN A 249 -15.19 9.86 10.67
CA ASN A 249 -16.47 10.42 11.10
C ASN A 249 -17.02 11.49 10.14
N GLU A 250 -16.45 11.61 8.94
CA GLU A 250 -16.82 12.58 7.88
C GLU A 250 -16.74 14.06 8.31
N THR A 251 -16.09 14.36 9.43
CA THR A 251 -15.97 15.75 9.93
C THR A 251 -14.89 16.55 9.21
N LEU A 252 -14.04 15.90 8.43
CA LEU A 252 -12.95 16.52 7.70
C LEU A 252 -12.58 15.69 6.47
N ALA A 253 -12.35 16.37 5.36
CA ALA A 253 -11.78 15.78 4.16
C ALA A 253 -10.66 16.67 3.62
N TYR A 254 -9.65 16.05 3.01
CA TYR A 254 -8.60 16.73 2.25
C TYR A 254 -8.57 16.17 0.83
N PHE A 255 -8.34 17.06 -0.14
CA PHE A 255 -8.16 16.66 -1.53
C PHE A 255 -7.21 17.58 -2.29
N CYS A 256 -6.52 17.07 -3.31
CA CYS A 256 -5.77 17.90 -4.23
C CYS A 256 -6.69 18.40 -5.35
N ALA A 257 -6.62 19.70 -5.63
CA ALA A 257 -7.34 20.31 -6.75
C ALA A 257 -6.45 21.37 -7.39
N GLU A 258 -6.15 21.21 -8.68
CA GLU A 258 -5.24 22.10 -9.41
C GLU A 258 -3.88 22.23 -8.68
N THR A 259 -3.52 23.45 -8.30
CA THR A 259 -2.28 23.83 -7.62
C THR A 259 -2.47 24.00 -6.12
N ARG A 260 -3.51 23.39 -5.53
CA ARG A 260 -3.94 23.58 -4.14
C ARG A 260 -4.26 22.26 -3.45
N VAL A 261 -3.88 22.17 -2.18
CA VAL A 261 -4.46 21.20 -1.24
C VAL A 261 -5.64 21.88 -0.57
N ARG A 262 -6.83 21.29 -0.71
CA ARG A 262 -8.09 21.82 -0.18
C ARG A 262 -8.56 20.98 0.99
N SER A 263 -9.32 21.61 1.87
CA SER A 263 -10.01 20.96 2.97
C SER A 263 -11.50 21.24 2.90
N TRP A 264 -12.28 20.31 3.43
CA TRP A 264 -13.70 20.48 3.64
C TRP A 264 -14.08 19.99 5.03
N ALA A 265 -14.95 20.73 5.70
CA ALA A 265 -15.66 20.24 6.87
C ALA A 265 -17.12 20.72 6.83
N PRO A 266 -18.10 19.96 7.35
CA PRO A 266 -19.50 20.36 7.37
C PRO A 266 -19.74 21.73 8.01
N SER A 267 -18.98 22.08 9.05
CA SER A 267 -19.09 23.34 9.77
C SER A 267 -18.46 24.53 9.04
N ASP A 268 -17.45 24.27 8.21
CA ASP A 268 -16.54 25.28 7.68
C ASP A 268 -16.63 25.46 6.17
N GLY A 269 -17.30 24.54 5.48
CA GLY A 269 -17.33 24.46 4.02
C GLY A 269 -15.95 24.18 3.43
N LEU A 270 -15.77 24.60 2.17
CA LEU A 270 -14.51 24.45 1.45
C LEU A 270 -13.48 25.51 1.85
N ARG A 271 -12.25 25.09 2.12
CA ARG A 271 -11.10 25.97 2.36
C ARG A 271 -9.89 25.51 1.56
N THR A 272 -8.92 26.42 1.40
CA THR A 272 -7.60 26.09 0.88
C THR A 272 -6.64 25.94 2.06
N LEU A 273 -6.08 24.75 2.21
CA LEU A 273 -5.06 24.47 3.23
C LEU A 273 -3.71 25.04 2.80
N ALA A 274 -3.33 24.79 1.54
CA ALA A 274 -2.06 25.27 0.98
C ALA A 274 -2.16 25.43 -0.54
N SER A 275 -1.33 26.31 -1.09
CA SER A 275 -1.27 26.66 -2.52
C SER A 275 0.16 26.67 -3.04
N GLY A 276 0.32 26.93 -4.35
CA GLY A 276 1.61 27.11 -4.99
C GLY A 276 2.32 25.78 -5.25
N PHE A 277 1.55 24.78 -5.65
CA PHE A 277 2.05 23.51 -6.17
C PHE A 277 2.05 23.53 -7.69
N THR A 278 2.87 22.69 -8.32
CA THR A 278 2.97 22.61 -9.79
C THR A 278 2.02 21.57 -10.35
N GLU A 279 2.11 20.32 -9.89
CA GLU A 279 1.20 19.24 -10.29
C GLU A 279 1.05 18.25 -9.14
N LEU A 280 -0.05 18.35 -8.40
CA LEU A 280 -0.26 17.51 -7.23
C LEU A 280 -0.48 16.03 -7.60
N GLY A 281 0.06 15.15 -6.76
CA GLY A 281 -0.13 13.70 -6.79
C GLY A 281 -1.13 13.24 -5.71
N THR A 282 -0.84 12.11 -5.07
CA THR A 282 -1.61 11.63 -3.93
C THR A 282 -1.27 12.41 -2.66
N LEU A 283 -2.16 12.29 -1.67
CA LEU A 283 -1.94 12.79 -0.32
C LEU A 283 -2.20 11.69 0.72
N PHE A 284 -1.67 11.88 1.92
CA PHE A 284 -1.95 11.06 3.09
C PHE A 284 -2.01 11.94 4.33
N VAL A 285 -2.86 11.60 5.30
CA VAL A 285 -3.01 12.37 6.55
C VAL A 285 -2.44 11.59 7.71
N GLU A 286 -1.42 12.15 8.34
CA GLU A 286 -0.76 11.58 9.52
C GLU A 286 -1.69 11.65 10.76
N THR A 287 -1.45 10.79 11.74
CA THR A 287 -2.23 10.75 12.99
C THR A 287 -2.17 12.06 13.78
N ASN A 288 -1.12 12.85 13.61
CA ASN A 288 -0.98 14.19 14.19
C ASN A 288 -1.76 15.29 13.41
N GLY A 289 -2.44 14.93 12.32
CA GLY A 289 -3.22 15.84 11.48
C GLY A 289 -2.44 16.53 10.36
N SER A 290 -1.13 16.27 10.21
CA SER A 290 -0.35 16.80 9.09
C SER A 290 -0.73 16.11 7.79
N VAL A 291 -0.72 16.84 6.68
CA VAL A 291 -1.01 16.32 5.34
C VAL A 291 0.29 16.16 4.58
N LEU A 292 0.64 14.92 4.23
CA LEU A 292 1.71 14.63 3.28
C LEU A 292 1.16 14.71 1.86
N VAL A 293 1.87 15.36 0.96
CA VAL A 293 1.46 15.48 -0.43
C VAL A 293 2.66 15.41 -1.37
N CYS A 294 2.49 14.73 -2.50
CA CYS A 294 3.47 14.74 -3.58
C CYS A 294 3.16 15.86 -4.57
N ASP A 295 4.17 16.62 -4.97
CA ASP A 295 4.11 17.55 -6.10
C ASP A 295 4.98 16.98 -7.23
N ARG A 296 4.33 16.30 -8.17
CA ARG A 296 4.97 15.62 -9.30
C ARG A 296 5.78 16.60 -10.13
N GLY A 297 5.18 17.73 -10.47
CA GLY A 297 5.79 18.74 -11.33
C GLY A 297 6.99 19.42 -10.68
N ALA A 298 6.98 19.55 -9.35
CA ALA A 298 8.09 20.13 -8.59
C ALA A 298 9.11 19.10 -8.08
N HIS A 299 8.86 17.79 -8.25
CA HIS A 299 9.72 16.70 -7.77
C HIS A 299 9.95 16.72 -6.25
N TYR A 300 8.94 17.15 -5.49
CA TYR A 300 9.00 17.26 -4.03
C TYR A 300 7.87 16.49 -3.35
N VAL A 301 8.15 16.04 -2.15
CA VAL A 301 7.14 15.62 -1.17
C VAL A 301 7.11 16.65 -0.06
N TYR A 302 5.93 17.18 0.23
CA TYR A 302 5.70 18.16 1.28
C TYR A 302 4.97 17.53 2.46
N ARG A 303 5.33 17.93 3.67
CA ARG A 303 4.49 17.85 4.86
C ARG A 303 3.86 19.22 5.10
N ILE A 304 2.54 19.24 5.24
CA ILE A 304 1.75 20.44 5.48
C ILE A 304 1.14 20.35 6.87
N SER A 305 1.42 21.34 7.71
CA SER A 305 0.80 21.48 9.03
C SER A 305 -0.70 21.78 8.91
N ALA A 306 -1.46 21.57 10.00
CA ALA A 306 -2.88 21.91 10.05
C ALA A 306 -3.17 23.41 9.77
N SER A 307 -2.18 24.29 10.00
CA SER A 307 -2.24 25.72 9.68
C SER A 307 -1.81 26.08 8.25
N GLY A 308 -1.45 25.09 7.41
CA GLY A 308 -1.09 25.30 6.01
C GLY A 308 0.40 25.54 5.72
N GLY A 309 1.26 25.59 6.75
CA GLY A 309 2.71 25.73 6.59
C GLY A 309 3.32 24.47 5.94
N LYS A 310 4.13 24.65 4.89
CA LYS A 310 4.74 23.59 4.08
C LYS A 310 6.21 23.36 4.44
N THR A 311 6.62 22.10 4.56
CA THR A 311 8.03 21.69 4.71
C THR A 311 8.33 20.59 3.70
N ILE A 312 9.45 20.66 2.99
CA ILE A 312 9.91 19.59 2.10
C ILE A 312 10.46 18.45 2.97
N ILE A 313 10.02 17.22 2.71
CA ILE A 313 10.50 16.02 3.41
C ILE A 313 11.25 15.05 2.50
N ALA A 314 11.08 15.16 1.18
CA ALA A 314 11.81 14.37 0.20
C ALA A 314 11.82 15.07 -1.17
N GLY A 315 12.83 14.76 -1.99
CA GLY A 315 13.07 15.38 -3.27
C GLY A 315 13.99 16.59 -3.19
N ASN A 316 14.75 16.83 -4.25
CA ASN A 316 15.68 17.96 -4.37
C ASN A 316 15.25 19.01 -5.42
N GLY A 317 14.04 18.88 -5.97
CA GLY A 317 13.50 19.79 -6.98
C GLY A 317 14.00 19.53 -8.41
N THR A 318 14.78 18.48 -8.61
CA THR A 318 15.36 18.10 -9.90
C THR A 318 15.06 16.63 -10.22
N THR A 319 15.43 16.18 -11.42
CA THR A 319 15.25 14.79 -11.88
C THR A 319 16.46 13.90 -11.62
N SER A 320 17.52 14.41 -11.00
CA SER A 320 18.79 13.70 -10.80
C SER A 320 19.47 14.05 -9.47
N GLY A 321 20.59 13.40 -9.17
CA GLY A 321 21.31 13.57 -7.89
C GLY A 321 20.80 12.63 -6.78
N GLY A 322 21.66 12.36 -5.80
CA GLY A 322 21.40 11.37 -4.74
C GLY A 322 21.27 9.95 -5.30
N GLY A 323 20.35 9.16 -4.71
CA GLY A 323 20.09 7.77 -5.09
C GLY A 323 19.92 6.85 -3.88
N ASP A 324 20.00 5.54 -4.12
CA ASP A 324 19.88 4.52 -3.07
C ASP A 324 20.89 4.76 -1.93
N GLY A 325 20.39 4.86 -0.70
CA GLY A 325 21.17 5.16 0.50
C GLY A 325 21.48 6.64 0.73
N SER A 326 21.03 7.55 -0.15
CA SER A 326 21.25 9.01 0.00
C SER A 326 20.17 9.69 0.84
N LEU A 327 20.45 10.92 1.29
CA LEU A 327 19.44 11.79 1.90
C LEU A 327 18.30 12.07 0.92
N ALA A 328 17.06 11.97 1.39
CA ALA A 328 15.85 12.21 0.63
C ALA A 328 15.82 13.61 0.00
N LEU A 329 16.36 14.61 0.70
CA LEU A 329 16.47 16.00 0.24
C LEU A 329 17.60 16.23 -0.78
N ALA A 330 18.50 15.26 -0.95
CA ALA A 330 19.54 15.30 -1.97
C ALA A 330 19.17 14.47 -3.22
N THR A 331 18.13 13.64 -3.14
CA THR A 331 17.73 12.72 -4.21
C THR A 331 16.74 13.36 -5.17
N GLY A 332 17.02 13.27 -6.48
CA GLY A 332 16.11 13.67 -7.54
C GLY A 332 14.96 12.67 -7.70
N LEU A 333 13.82 12.95 -7.09
CA LEU A 333 12.63 12.11 -7.19
C LEU A 333 11.79 12.49 -8.41
N ASN A 334 12.28 12.11 -9.59
CA ASN A 334 11.72 12.47 -10.89
C ASN A 334 10.23 12.14 -11.00
N GLY A 335 9.38 13.16 -10.88
CA GLY A 335 7.93 13.01 -10.94
C GLY A 335 7.35 12.22 -9.78
N VAL A 336 7.81 12.42 -8.54
CA VAL A 336 7.18 11.80 -7.34
C VAL A 336 5.67 12.06 -7.31
N ARG A 337 4.87 11.00 -7.33
CA ARG A 337 3.42 11.08 -7.53
C ARG A 337 2.62 10.51 -6.39
N SER A 338 3.19 9.56 -5.63
CA SER A 338 2.45 8.95 -4.53
C SER A 338 3.31 8.65 -3.32
N ILE A 339 2.69 8.77 -2.15
CA ILE A 339 3.28 8.51 -0.84
C ILE A 339 2.33 7.64 -0.01
N TRP A 340 2.89 6.67 0.71
CA TRP A 340 2.14 5.81 1.62
C TRP A 340 2.95 5.49 2.89
N PRO A 341 2.38 5.57 4.10
CA PRO A 341 3.11 5.21 5.32
C PRO A 341 3.33 3.70 5.42
N VAL A 342 4.46 3.29 5.99
CA VAL A 342 4.70 1.89 6.36
C VAL A 342 4.34 1.71 7.84
N PRO A 343 3.63 0.64 8.26
CA PRO A 343 3.25 0.42 9.65
C PRO A 343 4.43 0.38 10.63
N THR A 344 5.63 0.04 10.13
CA THR A 344 6.86 0.02 10.92
C THR A 344 7.58 1.36 10.99
N GLY A 345 6.99 2.41 10.41
CA GLY A 345 7.57 3.75 10.29
C GLY A 345 8.24 3.97 8.93
N GLY A 346 8.39 5.24 8.58
CA GLY A 346 8.84 5.67 7.26
C GLY A 346 7.71 5.68 6.23
N TYR A 347 8.08 5.90 4.96
CA TYR A 347 7.13 6.06 3.86
C TYR A 347 7.62 5.36 2.60
N LEU A 348 6.69 4.81 1.83
CA LEU A 348 6.90 4.41 0.45
C LEU A 348 6.66 5.63 -0.45
N LEU A 349 7.56 5.89 -1.39
CA LEU A 349 7.46 6.96 -2.38
C LEU A 349 7.48 6.36 -3.78
N LEU A 350 6.49 6.66 -4.59
CA LEU A 350 6.42 6.20 -5.98
C LEU A 350 6.66 7.38 -6.92
N THR A 351 7.66 7.24 -7.78
CA THR A 351 7.95 8.20 -8.84
C THR A 351 7.32 7.75 -10.15
N HIS A 352 6.56 8.64 -10.79
CA HIS A 352 5.95 8.39 -12.08
C HIS A 352 7.00 8.35 -13.18
N ASP A 353 7.64 9.49 -13.41
CA ASP A 353 8.62 9.70 -14.47
C ASP A 353 9.95 8.97 -14.24
N GLY A 354 10.32 8.78 -12.97
CA GLY A 354 11.46 7.97 -12.54
C GLY A 354 11.19 6.46 -12.54
N CYS A 355 9.91 6.02 -12.56
CA CYS A 355 9.51 4.61 -12.56
C CYS A 355 10.08 3.79 -11.39
N GLN A 356 10.17 4.38 -10.20
CA GLN A 356 10.82 3.78 -9.04
C GLN A 356 9.94 3.85 -7.81
N LEU A 357 9.96 2.77 -7.04
CA LEU A 357 9.43 2.70 -5.69
C LEU A 357 10.58 2.81 -4.69
N TRP A 358 10.50 3.80 -3.82
CA TRP A 358 11.48 4.09 -2.78
C TRP A 358 10.90 3.86 -1.39
N TYR A 359 11.75 3.56 -0.42
CA TYR A 359 11.47 3.67 1.01
C TYR A 359 12.25 4.82 1.61
N LEU A 360 11.55 5.73 2.27
CA LEU A 360 12.07 6.81 3.09
C LEU A 360 12.04 6.41 4.56
N ASP A 361 13.22 6.33 5.19
CA ASP A 361 13.34 5.99 6.60
C ASP A 361 13.22 7.21 7.53
N GLY A 362 13.23 6.96 8.85
CA GLY A 362 13.08 8.01 9.87
C GLY A 362 14.28 8.95 10.01
N ALA A 363 15.43 8.58 9.43
CA ALA A 363 16.62 9.43 9.38
C ALA A 363 16.66 10.30 8.11
N GLY A 364 15.65 10.19 7.24
CA GLY A 364 15.58 10.93 5.99
C GLY A 364 16.44 10.31 4.89
N ILE A 365 16.76 9.02 4.96
CA ILE A 365 17.50 8.29 3.92
C ILE A 365 16.50 7.55 3.03
N VAL A 366 16.70 7.62 1.70
CA VAL A 366 15.91 6.85 0.73
C VAL A 366 16.62 5.57 0.31
N ARG A 367 15.86 4.49 0.10
CA ARG A 367 16.34 3.23 -0.46
C ARG A 367 15.45 2.74 -1.58
N LEU A 368 16.03 2.23 -2.65
CA LEU A 368 15.27 1.74 -3.80
C LEU A 368 14.65 0.39 -3.44
N LEU A 369 13.32 0.24 -3.55
CA LEU A 369 12.59 -1.02 -3.35
C LEU A 369 12.31 -1.76 -4.64
N LEU A 370 11.90 -1.03 -5.67
CA LEU A 370 11.53 -1.57 -6.96
C LEU A 370 11.98 -0.59 -8.04
N ASN A 371 12.75 -1.09 -9.00
CA ASN A 371 13.26 -0.29 -10.09
C ASN A 371 12.37 -0.42 -11.33
N GLY A 372 12.49 0.53 -12.24
CA GLY A 372 11.69 0.57 -13.45
C GLY A 372 12.27 1.50 -14.49
N VAL A 373 11.59 1.60 -15.62
CA VAL A 373 11.93 2.48 -16.73
C VAL A 373 10.67 2.91 -17.45
N ARG A 374 10.71 4.09 -18.10
CA ARG A 374 9.56 4.62 -18.83
C ARG A 374 9.15 3.72 -19.99
N GLY A 375 7.89 3.87 -20.42
CA GLY A 375 7.29 3.07 -21.48
C GLY A 375 6.47 1.92 -20.90
N ASN A 376 6.57 0.74 -21.51
CA ASN A 376 5.72 -0.40 -21.16
C ASN A 376 6.50 -1.53 -20.48
N THR A 377 7.46 -1.20 -19.62
CA THR A 377 8.21 -2.22 -18.86
C THR A 377 7.29 -2.88 -17.86
N HIS A 378 7.12 -4.19 -18.03
CA HIS A 378 6.29 -5.04 -17.19
C HIS A 378 6.97 -6.39 -17.01
N GLU A 379 7.71 -6.56 -15.93
CA GLU A 379 8.54 -7.75 -15.70
C GLU A 379 8.48 -8.21 -14.24
N GLY A 380 8.99 -9.40 -13.97
CA GLY A 380 9.21 -9.87 -12.59
C GLY A 380 8.04 -10.57 -11.92
N ASP A 381 6.93 -10.81 -12.63
CA ASP A 381 5.80 -11.58 -12.08
C ASP A 381 6.23 -13.01 -11.72
N GLY A 382 5.80 -13.47 -10.54
CA GLY A 382 6.17 -14.77 -10.00
C GLY A 382 7.61 -14.87 -9.49
N LEU A 383 8.39 -13.77 -9.56
CA LEU A 383 9.74 -13.67 -9.03
C LEU A 383 9.76 -12.86 -7.71
N PHE A 384 10.84 -13.04 -6.95
CA PHE A 384 11.09 -12.20 -5.78
C PHE A 384 11.17 -10.72 -6.21
N PHE A 385 10.42 -9.85 -5.52
CA PHE A 385 10.25 -8.46 -5.98
C PHE A 385 11.55 -7.65 -5.95
N TYR A 386 12.42 -7.89 -4.97
CA TYR A 386 13.61 -7.07 -4.75
C TYR A 386 14.79 -7.55 -5.59
N SER A 387 15.01 -6.87 -6.72
CA SER A 387 16.15 -7.09 -7.62
C SER A 387 16.48 -5.79 -8.37
N PRO A 388 17.70 -5.64 -8.92
CA PRO A 388 18.09 -4.39 -9.59
C PRO A 388 17.39 -4.17 -10.95
N GLU A 389 16.92 -5.25 -11.58
CA GLU A 389 16.29 -5.19 -12.90
C GLU A 389 15.02 -4.34 -12.89
N PRO A 390 14.78 -3.53 -13.95
CA PRO A 390 13.53 -2.80 -14.13
C PRO A 390 12.32 -3.74 -14.21
N LYS A 391 11.29 -3.49 -13.41
CA LYS A 391 10.06 -4.31 -13.34
C LYS A 391 8.78 -3.54 -13.57
N ILE A 392 8.84 -2.23 -13.37
CA ILE A 392 7.70 -1.33 -13.40
C ILE A 392 7.89 -0.15 -14.35
N SER A 393 6.81 0.54 -14.71
CA SER A 393 6.82 1.80 -15.44
C SER A 393 5.75 2.77 -14.92
N GLU A 394 6.00 4.07 -15.03
CA GLU A 394 4.98 5.14 -14.88
C GLU A 394 4.08 4.98 -13.65
N GLY A 395 4.70 4.82 -12.48
CA GLY A 395 4.01 4.59 -11.22
C GLY A 395 3.01 5.71 -10.88
N ARG A 396 1.73 5.35 -10.75
CA ARG A 396 0.63 6.29 -10.52
C ARG A 396 0.24 6.42 -9.07
N SER A 397 0.09 5.31 -8.36
CA SER A 397 -0.33 5.29 -6.95
C SER A 397 0.28 4.11 -6.23
N ILE A 398 0.55 4.29 -4.93
CA ILE A 398 0.94 3.22 -4.03
C ILE A 398 0.02 3.20 -2.81
N THR A 399 -0.32 2.00 -2.36
CA THR A 399 -1.04 1.75 -1.12
C THR A 399 -0.61 0.41 -0.49
N MET A 400 -1.15 0.07 0.67
CA MET A 400 -1.05 -1.25 1.26
C MET A 400 -2.44 -1.77 1.62
N ASP A 401 -2.65 -3.07 1.44
CA ASP A 401 -3.87 -3.72 1.94
C ASP A 401 -3.76 -4.09 3.43
N TYR A 402 -4.84 -4.64 3.98
CA TYR A 402 -4.92 -5.01 5.41
C TYR A 402 -4.00 -6.19 5.78
N GLU A 403 -3.58 -6.99 4.82
CA GLU A 403 -2.61 -8.07 5.03
C GLU A 403 -1.18 -7.52 5.05
N GLY A 404 -0.96 -6.30 4.54
CA GLY A 404 0.34 -5.65 4.47
C GLY A 404 1.01 -5.75 3.10
N ASN A 405 0.32 -6.32 2.09
CA ASN A 405 0.84 -6.35 0.74
C ASN A 405 0.98 -4.92 0.20
N ILE A 406 2.06 -4.64 -0.53
CA ILE A 406 2.22 -3.34 -1.20
C ILE A 406 1.52 -3.42 -2.56
N LEU A 407 0.62 -2.48 -2.82
CA LEU A 407 -0.08 -2.36 -4.10
C LEU A 407 0.47 -1.18 -4.87
N VAL A 408 0.86 -1.39 -6.11
CA VAL A 408 1.39 -0.37 -7.01
C VAL A 408 0.49 -0.30 -8.24
N CYS A 409 -0.21 0.82 -8.42
CA CYS A 409 -0.85 1.12 -9.69
C CYS A 409 0.21 1.73 -10.60
N GLU A 410 0.49 1.05 -11.70
CA GLU A 410 1.57 1.41 -12.61
C GLU A 410 1.11 1.39 -14.06
N SER A 411 2.00 1.90 -14.91
CA SER A 411 1.82 2.06 -16.34
C SER A 411 0.67 3.01 -16.69
N ASP A 412 0.89 3.93 -17.62
CA ASP A 412 -0.24 4.68 -18.18
C ASP A 412 -1.26 3.76 -18.88
N TRP A 413 -0.85 2.51 -19.16
CA TRP A 413 -1.59 1.42 -19.79
C TRP A 413 -2.39 0.54 -18.82
N GLY A 414 -2.24 0.76 -17.51
CA GLY A 414 -3.17 0.27 -16.49
C GLY A 414 -2.88 -1.13 -15.94
N TYR A 415 -1.81 -1.28 -15.17
CA TYR A 415 -1.56 -2.45 -14.32
C TYR A 415 -1.70 -2.12 -12.83
N VAL A 416 -2.15 -3.10 -12.06
CA VAL A 416 -2.04 -3.09 -10.59
C VAL A 416 -1.17 -4.26 -10.18
N ARG A 417 -0.02 -3.94 -9.60
CA ARG A 417 0.94 -4.91 -9.06
C ARG A 417 0.76 -5.08 -7.57
N ARG A 418 1.06 -6.26 -7.08
CA ARG A 418 1.11 -6.63 -5.68
C ARG A 418 2.50 -7.17 -5.34
N ILE A 419 3.13 -6.61 -4.30
CA ILE A 419 4.28 -7.21 -3.64
C ILE A 419 3.75 -7.90 -2.38
N ARG A 420 3.79 -9.24 -2.38
CA ARG A 420 3.16 -10.05 -1.34
C ARG A 420 3.90 -9.91 0.00
N PHE A 421 3.19 -9.57 1.07
CA PHE A 421 3.69 -9.54 2.44
C PHE A 421 3.70 -10.93 3.07
N GLN A 422 4.43 -11.80 2.42
CA GLN A 422 4.74 -13.11 2.93
C GLN A 422 6.12 -13.42 2.41
N ARG A 423 7.00 -13.78 3.34
CA ARG A 423 8.33 -14.23 2.99
C ARG A 423 8.18 -15.53 2.23
N LEU A 424 8.22 -15.49 0.91
CA LEU A 424 8.20 -16.70 0.11
C LEU A 424 9.64 -17.06 -0.24
N PRO A 425 10.09 -18.30 0.03
CA PRO A 425 11.29 -18.77 -0.65
C PRO A 425 11.03 -18.67 -2.17
N PRO A 426 11.98 -18.19 -2.99
CA PRO A 426 11.82 -18.20 -4.43
C PRO A 426 11.48 -19.62 -4.89
N ARG A 427 10.50 -19.79 -5.79
CA ARG A 427 10.28 -21.08 -6.44
C ARG A 427 11.51 -21.42 -7.29
N GLU A 428 11.89 -22.70 -7.29
CA GLU A 428 13.05 -23.24 -8.02
C GLU A 428 12.98 -22.97 -9.52
#